data_AF-A0A1E4RZ27-F1
#
_entry.id   AF-A0A1E4RZ27-F1
#
_cell.length_a   1.000
_cell.length_b   1.000
_cell.length_c   1.000
_cell.angle_alpha   90.00
_cell.angle_beta   90.00
_cell.angle_gamma   90.00
#
_symmetry.space_group_name_H-M   'P 1'
#
loop_
_entity.id
_entity.type
_entity.pdbx_description
1 polymer ?
#
loop_
_entity_poly.entity_id
_entity_poly.type
_entity_poly.pdbx_seq_one_letter_code
_entity_poly.pdbx_strand_id
1 'polypeptide(L)'
;MRTHDSQPRFKCVYPRTFCSHKTGKFNRQYDFKKHLLHSHFVLRDYKVIKFKSLNQKLGQEGQCMCGMAMIARDWLNHIIDIDGFGEYSCADLKEKWALHRAGVQNPSDNT
;
A
#
# COMPACT_ATOMS: atom_id res chain seq x y z
N MET A 1 16.87 -10.32 -25.58
CA MET A 1 17.57 -9.36 -24.69
C MET A 1 16.55 -8.81 -23.70
N ARG A 2 16.53 -9.27 -22.44
CA ARG A 2 15.65 -8.71 -21.40
C ARG A 2 16.45 -7.61 -20.72
N THR A 3 16.18 -6.36 -21.10
CA THR A 3 16.68 -5.18 -20.40
C THR A 3 16.17 -5.24 -18.97
N HIS A 4 17.04 -5.70 -18.06
CA HIS A 4 16.80 -5.64 -16.64
C HIS A 4 17.00 -4.16 -16.27
N ASP A 5 15.92 -3.40 -16.33
CA ASP A 5 15.90 -2.02 -15.88
C ASP A 5 16.29 -2.03 -14.40
N SER A 6 17.52 -1.58 -14.13
CA SER A 6 18.15 -1.65 -12.81
C SER A 6 17.54 -0.66 -11.81
N GLN A 7 16.67 0.24 -12.28
CA GLN A 7 15.91 1.13 -11.41
C GLN A 7 14.47 0.61 -11.20
N PRO A 8 14.05 0.39 -9.95
CA PRO A 8 12.67 0.01 -9.67
C PRO A 8 11.73 1.17 -10.01
N ARG A 9 10.79 0.89 -10.91
CA ARG A 9 9.82 1.87 -11.42
C ARG A 9 8.75 2.25 -10.40
N PHE A 10 8.51 1.39 -9.43
CA PHE A 10 7.49 1.59 -8.41
C PHE A 10 8.07 1.37 -7.02
N LYS A 11 7.70 2.23 -6.08
CA LYS A 11 8.06 2.14 -4.67
C LYS A 11 6.79 2.14 -3.84
N CYS A 12 6.74 1.32 -2.79
CA CYS A 12 5.67 1.39 -1.81
C CYS A 12 5.58 2.82 -1.25
N VAL A 13 4.36 3.36 -1.20
CA VAL A 13 4.09 4.70 -0.67
C VAL A 13 4.23 4.76 0.85
N TYR A 14 4.07 3.63 1.53
CA TYR A 14 4.28 3.54 2.96
C TYR A 14 5.78 3.61 3.29
N PRO A 15 6.15 4.31 4.39
CA PRO A 15 7.53 4.36 4.86
C PRO A 15 8.06 2.96 5.20
N ARG A 16 9.39 2.79 5.10
CA ARG A 16 10.05 1.47 5.24
C ARG A 16 9.69 0.77 6.54
N THR A 17 9.63 1.51 7.65
CA THR A 17 9.31 1.00 8.99
C THR A 17 7.90 0.43 9.08
N PHE A 18 6.98 0.86 8.23
CA PHE A 18 5.58 0.41 8.22
C PHE A 18 5.25 -0.48 7.01
N CYS A 19 6.25 -0.92 6.25
CA CYS A 19 6.08 -1.77 5.07
C CYS A 19 6.82 -3.10 5.22
N SER A 20 6.07 -4.20 5.29
CA SER A 20 6.62 -5.56 5.46
C SER A 20 7.43 -6.08 4.26
N HIS A 21 7.27 -5.50 3.07
CA HIS A 21 7.97 -5.99 1.88
C HIS A 21 9.47 -5.65 1.91
N LYS A 22 10.37 -6.65 1.87
CA LYS A 22 11.83 -6.54 2.07
C LYS A 22 12.54 -5.30 1.48
N THR A 23 12.16 -4.85 0.29
CA THR A 23 12.78 -3.69 -0.36
C THR A 23 11.82 -2.52 -0.58
N GLY A 24 10.51 -2.74 -0.42
CA GLY A 24 9.47 -1.81 -0.87
C GLY A 24 9.56 -1.38 -2.35
N LYS A 25 10.29 -2.12 -3.21
CA LYS A 25 10.61 -1.74 -4.59
C LYS A 25 10.08 -2.78 -5.57
N PHE A 26 9.51 -2.34 -6.70
CA PHE A 26 8.87 -3.20 -7.68
C PHE A 26 9.18 -2.75 -9.11
N ASN A 27 9.32 -3.72 -10.02
CA ASN A 27 9.54 -3.47 -11.45
C ASN A 27 8.24 -3.53 -12.27
N ARG A 28 7.20 -4.20 -11.75
CA ARG A 28 5.91 -4.40 -12.42
C ARG A 28 4.81 -3.71 -11.62
N GLN A 29 3.96 -2.95 -12.32
CA GLN A 29 2.81 -2.28 -11.70
C GLN A 29 1.85 -3.28 -11.04
N TYR A 30 1.70 -4.47 -11.63
CA TYR A 30 0.89 -5.55 -11.06
C TYR A 30 1.36 -5.97 -9.67
N ASP A 31 2.66 -6.23 -9.50
CA ASP A 31 3.24 -6.67 -8.23
C ASP A 31 3.15 -5.57 -7.17
N PHE A 32 3.39 -4.32 -7.58
CA PHE A 32 3.22 -3.14 -6.75
C PHE A 32 1.78 -3.01 -6.22
N LYS A 33 0.76 -3.01 -7.10
CA LYS A 33 -0.65 -2.91 -6.70
C LYS A 33 -1.09 -4.09 -5.83
N LYS A 34 -0.65 -5.30 -6.17
CA LYS A 34 -0.94 -6.51 -5.39
C LYS A 34 -0.35 -6.42 -3.99
N HIS A 35 0.88 -5.94 -3.85
CA HIS A 35 1.52 -5.72 -2.55
C HIS A 35 0.71 -4.74 -1.68
N LEU A 36 0.32 -3.60 -2.25
CA LEU A 36 -0.45 -2.59 -1.52
C LEU A 36 -1.75 -3.18 -0.95
N LEU A 37 -2.53 -3.87 -1.80
CA LEU A 37 -3.78 -4.51 -1.38
C LEU A 37 -3.59 -5.65 -0.37
N HIS A 38 -2.45 -6.34 -0.40
CA HIS A 38 -2.18 -7.43 0.54
C HIS A 38 -1.69 -6.94 1.90
N SER A 39 -0.96 -5.83 1.92
CA SER A 39 -0.16 -5.45 3.10
C SER A 39 -0.72 -4.24 3.83
N HIS A 40 -1.53 -3.42 3.15
CA HIS A 40 -1.97 -2.12 3.67
C HIS A 40 -3.48 -1.88 3.53
N PHE A 41 -4.21 -2.78 2.87
CA PHE A 41 -5.66 -2.68 2.72
C PHE A 41 -6.35 -3.76 3.54
N VAL A 42 -7.37 -3.37 4.32
CA VAL A 42 -8.16 -4.30 5.12
C VAL A 42 -9.33 -4.78 4.29
N LEU A 43 -9.26 -6.01 3.78
CA LEU A 43 -10.36 -6.63 3.06
C LEU A 43 -11.50 -6.98 4.02
N ARG A 44 -12.74 -6.67 3.65
CA ARG A 44 -13.90 -6.96 4.49
C ARG A 44 -14.21 -8.46 4.58
N ASP A 45 -14.04 -9.18 3.48
CA ASP A 45 -14.22 -10.64 3.43
C ASP A 45 -12.86 -11.35 3.41
N TYR A 46 -12.59 -12.14 4.45
CA TYR A 46 -11.37 -12.94 4.57
C TYR A 46 -11.22 -13.99 3.46
N LYS A 47 -12.32 -14.40 2.80
CA LYS A 47 -12.27 -15.34 1.66
C LYS A 47 -11.54 -14.73 0.47
N VAL A 48 -11.53 -13.40 0.34
CA VAL A 48 -10.84 -12.65 -0.72
C VAL A 48 -9.32 -12.77 -0.62
N ILE A 49 -8.78 -13.09 0.57
CA ILE A 49 -7.34 -13.35 0.75
C ILE A 49 -6.87 -14.46 -0.19
N LYS A 50 -7.75 -15.45 -0.47
CA LYS A 50 -7.47 -16.59 -1.36
C LYS A 50 -7.42 -16.23 -2.85
N PHE A 51 -7.91 -15.06 -3.26
CA PHE A 51 -7.87 -14.66 -4.67
C PHE A 51 -6.42 -14.43 -5.12
N LYS A 52 -5.99 -15.19 -6.13
CA LYS A 52 -4.63 -15.11 -6.66
C LYS A 52 -4.44 -13.92 -7.61
N SER A 53 -5.51 -13.50 -8.28
CA SER A 53 -5.47 -12.45 -9.29
C SER A 53 -5.76 -11.07 -8.71
N LEU A 54 -4.98 -10.07 -9.14
CA LEU A 54 -5.23 -8.67 -8.80
C LEU A 54 -6.63 -8.21 -9.25
N ASN A 55 -7.05 -8.60 -10.46
CA ASN A 55 -8.32 -8.17 -11.03
C ASN A 55 -9.53 -8.60 -10.18
N GLN A 56 -9.50 -9.80 -9.62
CA GLN A 56 -10.55 -10.25 -8.68
C GLN A 56 -10.58 -9.41 -7.41
N LYS A 57 -9.42 -8.95 -6.92
CA LYS A 57 -9.33 -8.13 -5.71
C LYS A 57 -9.80 -6.69 -5.93
N LEU A 58 -9.58 -6.13 -7.12
CA LEU A 58 -9.93 -4.74 -7.42
C LEU A 58 -11.42 -4.41 -7.23
N GLY A 59 -12.31 -5.38 -7.38
CA GLY A 59 -13.75 -5.21 -7.17
C GLY A 59 -14.23 -5.50 -5.75
N GLN A 60 -13.33 -5.75 -4.80
CA GLN A 60 -13.70 -6.17 -3.45
C GLN A 60 -13.77 -4.98 -2.52
N GLU A 61 -14.77 -4.98 -1.65
CA GLU A 61 -14.91 -4.00 -0.59
C GLU A 61 -13.91 -4.23 0.53
N GLY A 62 -13.46 -3.14 1.12
CA GLY A 62 -12.63 -3.15 2.29
C GLY A 62 -12.59 -1.78 2.93
N GLN A 63 -11.58 -1.58 3.75
CA GLN A 63 -11.37 -0.37 4.50
C GLN A 63 -9.91 0.05 4.45
N CYS A 64 -9.69 1.34 4.27
CA CYS A 64 -8.41 1.95 4.55
C CYS A 64 -8.16 2.01 6.06
N MET A 65 -6.91 1.93 6.49
CA MET A 65 -6.55 2.16 7.90
C MET A 65 -6.87 3.59 8.37
N CYS A 66 -7.13 4.53 7.45
CA CYS A 66 -7.65 5.86 7.77
C CYS A 66 -9.14 5.87 8.16
N GLY A 67 -9.82 4.72 8.12
CA GLY A 67 -11.22 4.56 8.50
C GLY A 67 -12.22 4.58 7.34
N MET A 68 -11.84 5.00 6.13
CA MET A 68 -12.76 5.07 4.99
C MET A 68 -13.01 3.69 4.36
N ALA A 69 -14.29 3.34 4.17
CA ALA A 69 -14.73 2.15 3.45
C ALA A 69 -14.82 2.46 1.95
N MET A 70 -14.25 1.61 1.12
CA MET A 70 -14.23 1.76 -0.33
C MET A 70 -13.86 0.43 -1.00
N ILE A 71 -14.02 0.36 -2.32
CA ILE A 71 -13.51 -0.79 -3.08
C ILE A 71 -11.98 -0.69 -3.25
N ALA A 72 -11.33 -1.83 -3.38
CA ALA A 72 -9.88 -1.94 -3.52
C ALA A 72 -9.30 -1.08 -4.66
N ARG A 73 -10.03 -0.94 -5.77
CA ARG A 73 -9.60 -0.07 -6.88
C ARG A 73 -9.51 1.39 -6.48
N ASP A 74 -10.54 1.90 -5.81
CA ASP A 74 -10.61 3.30 -5.38
C ASP A 74 -9.59 3.56 -4.27
N TRP A 75 -9.38 2.57 -3.40
CA TRP A 75 -8.35 2.64 -2.38
C TRP A 75 -6.94 2.83 -2.96
N LEU A 76 -6.60 2.14 -4.06
CA LEU A 76 -5.30 2.32 -4.70
C LEU A 76 -5.08 3.76 -5.18
N ASN A 77 -6.13 4.44 -5.62
CA ASN A 77 -6.06 5.86 -5.99
C ASN A 77 -5.98 6.73 -4.74
N HIS A 78 -6.76 6.42 -3.71
CA HIS A 78 -6.79 7.16 -2.44
C HIS A 78 -5.42 7.24 -1.75
N ILE A 79 -4.62 6.18 -1.75
CA ILE A 79 -3.31 6.16 -1.07
C ILE A 79 -2.16 6.75 -1.89
N ILE A 80 -2.34 6.98 -3.19
CA ILE A 80 -1.34 7.65 -4.04
C ILE A 80 -1.71 9.10 -4.33
N ASP A 81 -2.94 9.49 -4.00
CA ASP A 81 -3.44 10.84 -4.17
C ASP A 81 -2.69 11.82 -3.27
N ILE A 82 -2.32 12.95 -3.86
CA ILE A 82 -1.60 14.03 -3.20
C ILE A 82 -2.48 15.28 -3.33
N ASP A 83 -2.75 15.92 -2.20
CA ASP A 83 -3.54 17.14 -2.13
C ASP A 83 -2.83 18.34 -2.76
N GLY A 84 -3.53 19.47 -2.88
CA GLY A 84 -2.99 20.71 -3.45
C GLY A 84 -1.79 21.30 -2.70
N PHE A 85 -1.45 20.76 -1.52
CA PHE A 85 -0.31 21.18 -0.71
C PHE A 85 0.89 20.24 -0.83
N GLY A 86 0.80 19.20 -1.65
CA GLY A 86 1.88 18.24 -1.83
C GLY A 86 1.92 17.15 -0.75
N GLU A 87 0.85 16.98 0.04
CA GLU A 87 0.75 15.93 1.05
C GLU A 87 -0.21 14.81 0.63
N TYR A 88 -0.01 13.59 1.13
CA TYR A 88 -0.90 12.47 0.81
C TYR A 88 -2.32 12.68 1.32
N SER A 89 -3.35 12.61 0.48
CA SER A 89 -4.73 12.79 0.92
C SER A 89 -5.19 11.77 1.98
N CYS A 90 -4.55 10.62 2.07
CA CYS A 90 -4.83 9.58 3.06
C CYS A 90 -4.26 9.93 4.46
N ALA A 91 -5.14 10.08 5.45
CA ALA A 91 -4.74 10.42 6.82
C ALA A 91 -3.83 9.37 7.48
N ASP A 92 -4.10 8.08 7.31
CA ASP A 92 -3.22 7.00 7.84
C ASP A 92 -1.82 7.09 7.22
N LEU A 93 -1.73 7.34 5.91
CA LEU A 93 -0.45 7.48 5.25
C LEU A 93 0.32 8.73 5.73
N LYS A 94 -0.36 9.87 5.92
CA LYS A 94 0.23 11.07 6.55
C LYS A 94 0.79 10.74 7.93
N GLU A 95 0.00 10.04 8.75
CA GLU A 95 0.40 9.64 10.10
C GLU A 95 1.64 8.73 10.08
N LYS A 96 1.67 7.69 9.25
CA LYS A 96 2.84 6.79 9.17
C LYS A 96 4.11 7.53 8.75
N TRP A 97 4.01 8.50 7.85
CA TRP A 97 5.15 9.33 7.46
C TRP A 97 5.57 10.30 8.58
N ALA A 98 4.63 10.84 9.36
CA ALA A 98 4.95 11.64 10.54
C ALA A 98 5.70 10.79 11.59
N LEU A 99 5.20 9.60 11.91
CA LEU A 99 5.83 8.65 12.84
C LEU A 99 7.23 8.23 12.36
N HIS A 100 7.37 7.93 11.07
CA HIS A 100 8.66 7.58 10.47
C HIS A 100 9.68 8.72 10.60
N ARG A 101 9.27 9.97 10.35
CA ARG A 101 10.12 11.16 10.53
C ARG A 101 10.50 11.40 11.99
N ALA A 102 9.60 11.06 12.91
CA ALA A 102 9.85 11.10 14.36
C ALA A 102 10.72 9.94 14.87
N GLY A 103 11.12 8.99 14.01
CA GLY A 103 11.94 7.84 14.39
C GLY A 103 11.19 6.74 15.14
N VAL A 104 9.85 6.77 15.13
CA VAL A 104 9.01 5.74 15.78
C VAL A 104 8.99 4.47 14.93
N GLN A 105 9.37 3.35 15.55
CA GLN A 105 9.32 2.03 14.93
C GLN A 105 7.90 1.44 15.01
N ASN A 106 7.59 0.53 14.10
CA ASN A 106 6.26 -0.07 14.01
C ASN A 106 6.06 -1.09 15.16
N PRO A 107 4.99 -0.98 15.97
CA PRO A 107 4.77 -1.85 17.13
C PRO A 107 4.59 -3.34 16.79
N SER A 108 4.40 -3.70 15.51
CA SER A 108 4.23 -5.10 15.08
C SER A 108 5.53 -5.91 15.00
N ASP A 109 6.70 -5.32 15.24
CA ASP A 109 7.99 -6.03 15.21
C ASP A 109 8.36 -6.72 16.55
N ASN A 110 7.44 -6.76 17.53
CA ASN A 110 7.69 -7.28 18.88
C ASN A 110 6.91 -8.57 19.20
N THR A 111 6.65 -9.43 18.21
CA THR A 111 6.01 -10.75 18.40
C THR A 111 6.74 -11.83 17.63
#